data_AF-A0A3P7S893-F1
#
_entry.id   AF-A0A3P7S893-F1
#
_cell.length_a   1.000
_cell.length_b   1.000
_cell.length_c   1.000
_cell.angle_alpha   90.00
_cell.angle_beta   90.00
_cell.angle_gamma   90.00
#
_symmetry.space_group_name_H-M   'P 1'
#
loop_
_entity.id
_entity.type
_entity.pdbx_description
1 polymer ?
#
loop_
_entity_poly.entity_id
_entity_poly.type
_entity_poly.pdbx_seq_one_letter_code
_entity_poly.pdbx_strand_id
1 'polypeptide(L)'
;MKETDFAHYLTQFLMQYLPSQVGSKRNTQLSYRDSFSLLLRYCRDSEQLYPEKLTVSKVDRALIVRYLQWLEDERHCKATTRNQRLAAIHSF
;
A
#
# COMPACT_ATOMS: atom_id res chain seq x y z
N MET A 1 3.04 20.39 6.89
CA MET A 1 2.86 19.12 7.63
C MET A 1 4.21 18.44 7.73
N LYS A 2 4.51 17.77 8.85
CA LYS A 2 5.74 16.98 9.00
C LYS A 2 5.53 15.65 8.26
N GLU A 3 6.47 15.28 7.41
CA GLU A 3 6.47 14.00 6.70
C GLU A 3 6.50 12.84 7.72
N THR A 4 5.66 11.81 7.52
CA THR A 4 5.70 10.59 8.34
C THR A 4 6.76 9.62 7.82
N ASP A 5 7.24 8.73 8.69
CA ASP A 5 8.17 7.66 8.28
C ASP A 5 7.61 6.82 7.13
N PHE A 6 6.31 6.52 7.15
CA PHE A 6 5.62 5.79 6.09
C PHE A 6 5.68 6.53 4.75
N ALA A 7 5.35 7.83 4.74
CA ALA A 7 5.36 8.62 3.50
C ALA A 7 6.78 8.73 2.91
N HIS A 8 7.77 8.91 3.80
CA HIS A 8 9.18 8.95 3.42
C HIS A 8 9.60 7.63 2.76
N TYR A 9 9.42 6.50 3.45
CA TYR A 9 9.83 5.19 2.93
C TYR A 9 9.03 4.79 1.69
N LEU A 10 7.73 5.07 1.63
CA LEU A 10 6.91 4.74 0.47
C LEU A 10 7.42 5.48 -0.78
N THR A 11 7.83 6.74 -0.62
CA THR A 11 8.41 7.54 -1.72
C THR A 11 9.73 6.94 -2.18
N GLN A 12 10.63 6.61 -1.25
CA GLN A 12 11.91 5.96 -1.57
C GLN A 12 11.69 4.61 -2.27
N PHE A 13 10.72 3.82 -1.79
CA PHE A 13 10.38 2.52 -2.35
C PHE A 13 9.88 2.62 -3.79
N LEU A 14 8.89 3.48 -4.05
CA LEU A 14 8.30 3.62 -5.38
C LEU A 14 9.23 4.30 -6.39
N MET A 15 10.01 5.31 -5.95
CA MET A 15 10.79 6.16 -6.84
C MET A 15 12.24 5.71 -7.02
N GLN A 16 12.80 4.94 -6.07
CA GLN A 16 14.20 4.53 -6.13
C GLN A 16 14.37 3.01 -6.06
N TYR A 17 13.76 2.35 -5.07
CA TYR A 17 13.95 0.91 -4.89
C TYR A 17 13.38 0.12 -6.07
N LEU A 18 12.10 0.32 -6.42
CA LEU A 18 11.46 -0.40 -7.51
C LEU A 18 12.12 -0.15 -8.89
N PRO A 19 12.44 1.09 -9.28
CA PRO A 19 13.01 1.35 -10.61
C PRO A 19 14.50 1.02 -10.68
N SER A 20 15.28 1.39 -9.66
CA SER A 20 16.74 1.39 -9.75
C SER A 20 17.38 0.15 -9.13
N GLN A 21 16.81 -0.40 -8.05
CA GLN A 21 17.39 -1.55 -7.35
C GLN A 21 16.78 -2.87 -7.83
N VAL A 22 15.45 -2.92 -7.96
CA VAL A 22 14.75 -4.10 -8.48
C VAL A 22 14.76 -4.15 -10.01
N GLY A 23 14.89 -3.01 -10.70
CA GLY A 23 14.78 -2.95 -12.15
C GLY A 23 13.38 -3.32 -12.66
N SER A 24 12.35 -3.06 -11.85
CA SER A 24 10.97 -3.47 -12.18
C SER A 24 10.43 -2.72 -13.39
N LYS A 25 9.61 -3.38 -14.21
CA LYS A 25 8.98 -2.76 -15.37
C LYS A 25 7.97 -1.69 -14.94
N ARG A 26 7.74 -0.69 -15.80
CA ARG A 26 6.79 0.41 -15.56
C ARG A 26 5.40 -0.07 -15.10
N ASN A 27 4.87 -1.13 -15.70
CA ASN A 27 3.55 -1.66 -15.32
C ASN A 27 3.53 -2.21 -13.87
N THR A 28 4.63 -2.80 -13.41
CA THR A 28 4.78 -3.26 -12.03
C THR A 28 4.84 -2.07 -11.08
N GLN A 29 5.63 -1.04 -11.41
CA GLN A 29 5.71 0.20 -10.62
C GLN A 29 4.34 0.88 -10.48
N LEU A 30 3.59 0.99 -11.59
CA LEU A 30 2.23 1.54 -11.58
C LEU A 30 1.28 0.68 -10.74
N SER A 31 1.34 -0.64 -10.88
CA SER A 31 0.54 -1.57 -10.08
C SER A 31 0.83 -1.46 -8.58
N TYR A 32 2.09 -1.25 -8.19
CA TYR A 32 2.48 -1.07 -6.80
C TYR A 32 2.00 0.27 -6.27
N ARG A 33 2.21 1.37 -7.02
CA ARG A 33 1.65 2.69 -6.70
C ARG A 33 0.13 2.63 -6.48
N ASP A 34 -0.59 1.95 -7.37
CA ASP A 34 -2.05 1.82 -7.28
C ASP A 34 -2.48 0.92 -6.10
N SER A 35 -1.61 0.01 -5.65
CA SER A 35 -1.82 -0.79 -4.43
C SER A 35 -1.75 0.08 -3.18
N PHE A 36 -0.69 0.90 -3.05
CA PHE A 36 -0.55 1.82 -1.93
C PHE A 36 -1.58 2.95 -1.95
N SER A 37 -1.94 3.46 -3.12
CA SER A 37 -2.98 4.49 -3.27
C SER A 37 -4.32 3.98 -2.74
N LEU A 38 -4.61 2.69 -2.94
CA LEU A 38 -5.84 2.08 -2.45
C LEU A 38 -5.78 1.81 -0.93
N LEU A 39 -4.63 1.33 -0.43
CA LEU A 39 -4.42 1.17 1.01
C LEU A 39 -4.60 2.50 1.75
N LEU A 40 -4.04 3.60 1.25
CA LEU A 40 -4.19 4.93 1.85
C LEU A 40 -5.63 5.41 1.88
N ARG A 41 -6.42 5.13 0.82
CA ARG A 41 -7.85 5.44 0.79
C ARG A 41 -8.62 4.62 1.81
N TYR A 42 -8.33 3.32 1.90
CA TYR A 42 -8.92 2.44 2.92
C TYR A 42 -8.62 2.94 4.34
N CYS A 43 -7.36 3.25 4.64
CA CYS A 43 -6.97 3.78 5.94
C CYS A 43 -7.78 5.05 6.29
N ARG A 44 -7.91 5.98 5.34
CA ARG A 44 -8.67 7.22 5.54
C ARG A 44 -10.16 6.97 5.74
N ASP A 45 -10.78 6.20 4.85
CA ASP A 45 -12.23 6.11 4.71
C ASP A 45 -12.84 5.07 5.66
N SER A 46 -12.13 3.98 5.97
CA SER A 46 -12.63 2.86 6.76
C SER A 46 -12.04 2.79 8.17
N GLU A 47 -10.78 3.18 8.35
CA GLU A 47 -10.08 3.13 9.64
C GLU A 47 -9.97 4.50 10.33
N GLN A 48 -10.41 5.58 9.66
CA GLN A 48 -10.20 6.98 10.11
C GLN A 48 -8.73 7.32 10.37
N LEU A 49 -7.82 6.60 9.73
CA LEU A 49 -6.38 6.79 9.76
C LEU A 49 -5.94 7.64 8.57
N TYR A 50 -5.89 8.94 8.81
CA TYR A 50 -5.46 9.90 7.80
C TYR A 50 -4.01 9.66 7.34
N PRO A 51 -3.73 9.71 6.01
CA PRO A 51 -2.39 9.50 5.47
C PRO A 51 -1.30 10.35 6.13
N GLU A 52 -1.63 11.58 6.54
CA GLU A 52 -0.67 12.51 7.13
C GLU A 52 -0.30 12.16 8.58
N LYS A 53 -0.98 11.18 9.18
CA LYS A 53 -0.70 10.62 10.51
C LYS A 53 -0.36 9.12 10.45
N LEU A 54 -0.27 8.54 9.26
CA LEU A 54 0.04 7.13 9.06
C LEU A 54 1.54 6.92 9.21
N THR A 55 1.91 5.98 10.08
CA THR A 55 3.30 5.58 10.33
C THR A 55 3.50 4.12 9.98
N VAL A 56 4.75 3.69 9.75
CA VAL A 56 5.04 2.27 9.45
C VAL A 56 4.51 1.36 10.58
N SER A 57 4.68 1.79 11.83
CA SER A 57 4.18 1.07 13.01
C SER A 57 2.66 0.88 13.06
N LYS A 58 1.88 1.72 12.37
CA LYS A 58 0.42 1.59 12.28
C LYS A 58 -0.03 0.65 11.17
N VAL A 59 0.84 0.38 10.19
CA VAL A 59 0.58 -0.59 9.12
C VAL A 59 0.99 -1.97 9.62
N ASP A 60 0.21 -2.48 10.58
CA ASP A 60 0.44 -3.79 11.18
C ASP A 60 -0.33 -4.91 10.47
N ARG A 61 -0.05 -6.16 10.88
CA ARG A 61 -0.72 -7.35 10.33
C ARG A 61 -2.24 -7.27 10.45
N ALA A 62 -2.77 -6.72 11.55
CA ALA A 62 -4.21 -6.67 11.78
C ALA A 62 -4.88 -5.70 10.81
N LEU A 63 -4.29 -4.52 10.59
CA LEU A 63 -4.74 -3.56 9.59
C LEU A 63 -4.69 -4.15 8.19
N ILE A 64 -3.60 -4.83 7.82
CA ILE A 64 -3.49 -5.47 6.51
C ILE A 64 -4.56 -6.55 6.32
N VAL A 65 -4.83 -7.41 7.31
CA VAL A 65 -5.89 -8.42 7.22
C VAL A 65 -7.26 -7.79 6.99
N ARG A 66 -7.60 -6.71 7.72
CA ARG A 66 -8.88 -6.00 7.52
C ARG A 66 -8.94 -5.34 6.14
N TYR A 67 -7.85 -4.73 5.67
CA TYR A 67 -7.76 -4.19 4.31
C TYR A 67 -7.98 -5.27 3.24
N LEU A 68 -7.39 -6.45 3.39
CA LEU A 68 -7.56 -7.56 2.44
C LEU A 68 -9.01 -8.07 2.42
N GLN A 69 -9.67 -8.12 3.57
CA GLN A 69 -11.09 -8.47 3.66
C GLN A 69 -11.96 -7.41 2.96
N TRP A 70 -11.70 -6.13 3.22
CA TRP A 70 -12.38 -5.02 2.56
C TRP A 70 -12.23 -5.04 1.03
N LEU A 71 -11.07 -5.47 0.51
CA LEU A 71 -10.88 -5.65 -0.94
C LEU A 71 -11.83 -6.70 -1.54
N GLU A 72 -12.12 -7.78 -0.81
CA GLU A 72 -13.01 -8.83 -1.28
C GLU A 72 -14.48 -8.42 -1.11
N ASP A 73 -14.84 -7.86 0.05
CA ASP A 73 -16.24 -7.58 0.40
C ASP A 73 -16.78 -6.34 -0.30
N GLU A 74 -16.07 -5.21 -0.20
CA GLU A 74 -16.56 -3.91 -0.68
C GLU A 74 -16.14 -3.62 -2.12
N ARG A 75 -15.00 -4.17 -2.53
CA ARG A 75 -14.42 -3.94 -3.86
C ARG A 75 -14.57 -5.13 -4.79
N HIS A 76 -15.11 -6.26 -4.29
CA HIS A 76 -15.34 -7.49 -5.04
C HIS A 76 -14.09 -7.97 -5.80
N CYS A 77 -12.90 -7.69 -5.26
CA CYS A 77 -11.65 -8.15 -5.85
C CYS A 77 -11.54 -9.66 -5.69
N LYS A 78 -11.17 -10.34 -6.77
CA LYS A 78 -10.83 -11.77 -6.71
C LYS A 78 -9.49 -11.98 -6.00
N ALA A 79 -9.29 -13.20 -5.51
CA ALA A 79 -8.07 -13.63 -4.83
C ALA A 79 -6.77 -13.24 -5.59
N THR A 80 -6.75 -13.36 -6.92
CA THR A 80 -5.59 -12.96 -7.73
C THR A 80 -5.23 -11.48 -7.56
N THR A 81 -6.22 -10.59 -7.64
CA THR A 81 -6.00 -9.14 -7.48
C THR A 81 -5.66 -8.79 -6.04
N ARG A 82 -6.32 -9.43 -5.06
CA ARG A 82 -6.01 -9.28 -3.64
C ARG A 82 -4.56 -9.67 -3.35
N ASN A 83 -4.13 -10.84 -3.84
CA ASN A 83 -2.78 -11.36 -3.63
C ASN A 83 -1.71 -10.51 -4.33
N GLN A 84 -2.00 -9.96 -5.52
CA GLN A 84 -1.10 -9.03 -6.19
C GLN A 84 -0.89 -7.74 -5.36
N ARG A 85 -1.97 -7.20 -4.77
CA ARG A 85 -1.89 -6.02 -3.89
C ARG A 85 -1.14 -6.35 -2.59
N LEU A 86 -1.36 -7.53 -2.02
CA LEU A 86 -0.62 -8.01 -0.86
C LEU A 86 0.87 -8.17 -1.16
N ALA A 87 1.24 -8.70 -2.33
CA ALA A 87 2.63 -8.83 -2.74
C ALA A 87 3.35 -7.47 -2.83
N ALA A 88 2.65 -6.42 -3.30
CA ALA A 88 3.19 -5.07 -3.31
C ALA A 88 3.45 -4.54 -1.89
N ILE A 89 2.55 -4.84 -0.94
CA ILE A 89 2.70 -4.45 0.47
C ILE A 89 3.82 -5.25 1.15
N HIS A 90 3.99 -6.54 0.86
CA HIS A 90 5.08 -7.35 1.40
C HIS A 90 6.46 -6.99 0.86
N SER A 91 6.52 -6.39 -0.33
CA SER A 91 7.78 -5.96 -0.94
C SER A 91 8.31 -4.65 -0.35
N PHE A 92 7.43 -3.88 0.31
CA PHE A 92 7.73 -2.63 0.98
C PHE A 92 8.15 -2.87 2.43
#